data_AF-A0A944A2S8-F1
#
_entry.id   AF-A0A944A2S8-F1
#
_cell.length_a   1.000
_cell.length_b   1.000
_cell.length_c   1.000
_cell.angle_alpha   90.00
_cell.angle_beta   90.00
_cell.angle_gamma   90.00
#
_symmetry.space_group_name_H-M   'P 1'
#
loop_
_entity.id
_entity.type
_entity.pdbx_description
1 polymer ?
#
loop_
_entity_poly.entity_id
_entity_poly.type
_entity_poly.pdbx_seq_one_letter_code
_entity_poly.pdbx_strand_id
1 'polypeptide(L)'
;MKRKLSKLILVTLVSSAMFAERISIAVNPGEAYSNRAPQLAAWIEDSEGNFVDTLFVTKKASGNKWIGSPKNGRPEALPDWYRAKGQNPAVKIPKEELDATTRATPKKGIVIEKDLPLEKGKSYVFKCQANQSFDYNEYYTKKNSGVDGQPAVLYCGELVADGTEKEISLEFSGSRENLTTADKIIESIYIVVK
;
A
#
# COMPACT_ATOMS: atom_id res chain seq x y z
N MET A 1 -16.58 -32.57 -57.02
CA MET A 1 -15.55 -32.88 -56.01
C MET A 1 -15.26 -31.63 -55.17
N LYS A 2 -15.46 -31.73 -53.86
CA LYS A 2 -14.93 -30.93 -52.72
C LYS A 2 -15.11 -29.39 -52.74
N ARG A 3 -16.22 -28.92 -52.14
CA ARG A 3 -16.34 -27.56 -51.57
C ARG A 3 -15.43 -27.47 -50.34
N LYS A 4 -14.40 -26.60 -50.37
CA LYS A 4 -13.59 -26.27 -49.18
C LYS A 4 -14.42 -25.34 -48.29
N LEU A 5 -14.82 -25.83 -47.13
CA LEU A 5 -15.47 -25.04 -46.09
C LEU A 5 -14.37 -24.38 -45.24
N SER A 6 -14.13 -23.08 -45.46
CA SER A 6 -13.21 -22.30 -44.63
C SER A 6 -13.83 -22.10 -43.25
N LYS A 7 -13.28 -22.74 -42.22
CA LYS A 7 -13.67 -22.52 -40.83
C LYS A 7 -13.22 -21.11 -40.42
N LEU A 8 -14.17 -20.19 -40.33
CA LEU A 8 -13.95 -18.88 -39.72
C LEU A 8 -13.95 -19.08 -38.20
N ILE A 9 -12.77 -19.02 -37.58
CA ILE A 9 -12.62 -19.03 -36.12
C ILE A 9 -12.94 -17.62 -35.65
N LEU A 10 -14.11 -17.45 -35.04
CA LEU A 10 -14.48 -16.22 -34.36
C LEU A 10 -13.74 -16.17 -33.02
N VAL A 11 -12.65 -15.42 -32.96
CA VAL A 11 -11.99 -15.08 -31.69
C VAL A 11 -12.78 -13.93 -31.09
N THR A 12 -13.67 -14.23 -30.14
CA THR A 12 -14.29 -13.21 -29.29
C THR A 12 -13.23 -12.67 -28.33
N LEU A 13 -12.72 -11.47 -28.62
CA LEU A 13 -12.06 -10.66 -27.60
C LEU A 13 -13.08 -10.31 -26.53
N VAL A 14 -12.96 -10.92 -25.35
CA VAL A 14 -13.65 -10.42 -24.15
C VAL A 14 -12.92 -9.13 -23.76
N SER A 15 -13.48 -7.99 -24.17
CA SER A 15 -13.00 -6.69 -23.70
C SER A 15 -13.56 -6.46 -22.31
N SER A 16 -12.74 -6.65 -21.27
CA SER A 16 -13.07 -6.15 -19.94
C SER A 16 -13.22 -4.63 -20.03
N ALA A 17 -14.35 -4.09 -19.59
CA ALA A 17 -14.54 -2.65 -19.54
C ALA A 17 -13.80 -2.10 -18.30
N MET A 18 -12.84 -1.21 -18.54
CA MET A 18 -12.20 -0.41 -17.49
C MET A 18 -13.15 0.73 -17.12
N PHE A 19 -13.39 0.94 -15.83
CA PHE A 19 -14.08 2.13 -15.34
C PHE A 19 -13.20 2.81 -14.30
N ALA A 20 -13.23 4.15 -14.28
CA ALA A 20 -12.60 4.90 -13.19
C ALA A 20 -13.48 4.75 -11.94
N GLU A 21 -12.99 4.00 -10.96
CA GLU A 21 -13.61 3.90 -9.63
C GLU A 21 -12.88 4.87 -8.68
N ARG A 22 -13.66 5.54 -7.83
CA ARG A 22 -13.10 6.44 -6.82
C ARG A 22 -12.81 5.65 -5.56
N ILE A 23 -11.54 5.55 -5.22
CA ILE A 23 -11.07 4.86 -4.02
C ILE A 23 -10.85 5.90 -2.93
N SER A 24 -11.45 5.69 -1.78
CA SER A 24 -11.18 6.42 -0.54
C SER A 24 -10.48 5.50 0.45
N ILE A 25 -9.34 5.93 0.99
CA ILE A 25 -8.63 5.25 2.06
C ILE A 25 -8.67 6.10 3.33
N ALA A 26 -9.14 5.50 4.42
CA ALA A 26 -9.12 6.06 5.75
C ALA A 26 -8.18 5.25 6.65
N VAL A 27 -7.07 5.84 7.12
CA VAL A 27 -6.17 5.24 8.12
C VAL A 27 -6.37 5.94 9.45
N ASN A 28 -6.92 5.23 10.42
CA ASN A 28 -7.17 5.74 11.76
C ASN A 28 -5.95 5.49 12.67
N PRO A 29 -5.47 6.53 13.37
CA PRO A 29 -4.24 6.46 14.16
C PRO A 29 -4.46 5.64 15.44
N GLY A 30 -3.57 4.69 15.71
CA GLY A 30 -3.54 3.98 17.00
C GLY A 30 -2.79 4.74 18.09
N GLU A 31 -2.71 4.14 19.28
CA GLU A 31 -2.07 4.72 20.46
C GLU A 31 -0.63 5.20 20.21
N ALA A 32 0.12 4.49 19.36
CA ALA A 32 1.52 4.79 19.07
C ALA A 32 1.74 5.80 17.94
N TYR A 33 0.70 6.18 17.19
CA TYR A 33 0.81 6.95 15.95
C TYR A 33 1.51 8.31 16.13
N SER A 34 1.29 8.98 17.26
CA SER A 34 1.82 10.34 17.48
C SER A 34 3.25 10.37 18.04
N ASN A 35 3.82 9.22 18.42
CA ASN A 35 5.08 9.16 19.15
C ASN A 35 6.26 9.67 18.33
N ARG A 36 6.38 9.25 17.06
CA ARG A 36 7.55 9.60 16.21
C ARG A 36 7.25 9.88 14.74
N ALA A 37 5.99 10.16 14.40
CA ALA A 37 5.52 10.37 13.02
C ALA A 37 5.88 9.15 12.12
N PRO A 38 5.07 8.07 12.19
CA PRO A 38 5.33 6.82 11.49
C PRO A 38 5.46 7.03 9.98
N GLN A 39 6.17 6.11 9.34
CA GLN A 39 6.16 5.96 7.90
C GLN A 39 5.03 5.05 7.50
N LEU A 40 4.33 5.42 6.43
CA LEU A 40 3.18 4.68 5.94
C LEU A 40 3.24 4.63 4.42
N ALA A 41 2.86 3.49 3.86
CA ALA A 41 2.48 3.36 2.46
C ALA A 41 1.18 2.58 2.37
N ALA A 42 0.31 2.96 1.44
CA ALA A 42 -0.83 2.17 1.03
C ALA A 42 -0.81 2.04 -0.49
N TRP A 43 -1.11 0.83 -0.98
CA TRP A 43 -1.06 0.50 -2.40
C TRP A 43 -2.08 -0.58 -2.73
N ILE A 44 -2.28 -0.78 -4.02
CA ILE A 44 -3.17 -1.79 -4.58
C ILE A 44 -2.36 -2.74 -5.45
N GLU A 45 -2.66 -4.03 -5.35
CA GLU A 45 -2.17 -5.09 -6.22
C GLU A 45 -3.35 -5.78 -6.90
N ASP A 46 -3.12 -6.42 -8.04
CA ASP A 46 -4.08 -7.36 -8.62
C ASP A 46 -4.06 -8.72 -7.89
N SER A 47 -4.95 -9.63 -8.29
CA SER A 47 -5.03 -10.98 -7.72
C SER A 47 -3.79 -11.86 -7.95
N GLU A 48 -2.91 -11.47 -8.88
CA GLU A 48 -1.65 -12.17 -9.16
C GLU A 48 -0.48 -11.60 -8.34
N GLY A 49 -0.72 -10.54 -7.57
CA GLY A 49 0.28 -9.84 -6.78
C GLY A 49 1.08 -8.80 -7.57
N ASN A 50 0.64 -8.44 -8.78
CA ASN A 50 1.27 -7.37 -9.53
C ASN A 50 0.85 -6.02 -8.94
N PHE A 51 1.83 -5.12 -8.77
CA PHE A 51 1.57 -3.77 -8.30
C PHE A 51 0.76 -2.98 -9.32
N VAL A 52 -0.36 -2.39 -8.87
CA VAL A 52 -1.25 -1.56 -9.68
C VAL A 52 -0.93 -0.08 -9.49
N ASP A 53 -0.99 0.44 -8.26
CA ASP A 53 -0.68 1.84 -7.95
C ASP A 53 -0.42 2.07 -6.45
N THR A 54 0.29 3.15 -6.11
CA THR A 54 0.38 3.69 -4.74
C THR A 54 -0.81 4.62 -4.48
N LEU A 55 -1.57 4.33 -3.42
CA LEU A 55 -2.70 5.14 -2.95
C LEU A 55 -2.24 6.25 -2.00
N PHE A 56 -1.29 5.93 -1.12
CA PHE A 56 -0.74 6.85 -0.13
C PHE A 56 0.73 6.51 0.17
N VAL A 57 1.58 7.52 0.39
CA VAL A 57 2.91 7.30 1.01
C VAL A 57 3.37 8.55 1.75
N THR A 58 3.95 8.39 2.93
CA THR A 58 4.47 9.51 3.72
C THR A 58 5.62 10.24 3.02
N LYS A 59 5.65 11.57 3.12
CA LYS A 59 6.66 12.43 2.45
C LYS A 59 8.11 12.08 2.75
N LYS A 60 8.39 11.50 3.93
CA LYS A 60 9.72 11.06 4.33
C LYS A 60 10.15 9.80 3.55
N ALA A 61 9.25 8.83 3.42
CA ALA A 61 9.46 7.62 2.61
C ALA A 61 9.57 7.93 1.11
N SER A 62 8.73 8.83 0.57
CA SER A 62 8.75 9.16 -0.86
C SER A 62 9.84 10.16 -1.28
N GLY A 63 10.28 11.03 -0.38
CA GLY A 63 11.24 12.10 -0.70
C GLY A 63 12.71 11.79 -0.40
N ASN A 64 13.03 10.64 0.20
CA ASN A 64 14.36 10.32 0.74
C ASN A 64 14.93 11.40 1.68
N LYS A 65 14.06 12.13 2.39
CA LYS A 65 14.42 13.25 3.27
C LYS A 65 14.82 12.80 4.67
N TRP A 66 15.56 11.70 4.79
CA TRP A 66 16.14 11.30 6.07
C TRP A 66 17.43 12.09 6.30
N ILE A 67 17.57 12.68 7.49
CA ILE A 67 18.84 13.28 7.92
C ILE A 67 19.85 12.13 7.98
N GLY A 68 20.89 12.18 7.14
CA GLY A 68 21.86 11.09 6.98
C GLY A 68 21.38 9.90 6.16
N SER A 69 20.42 10.07 5.22
CA SER A 69 20.02 9.01 4.27
C SER A 69 21.24 8.30 3.68
N PRO A 70 21.37 6.97 3.85
CA PRO A 70 22.34 6.19 3.11
C PRO A 70 22.16 6.43 1.60
N LYS A 71 23.24 6.31 0.81
CA LYS A 71 23.16 6.41 -0.66
C LYS A 71 22.12 5.45 -1.27
N ASN A 72 21.76 4.39 -0.54
CA ASN A 72 20.82 3.35 -0.95
C ASN A 72 19.38 3.56 -0.41
N GLY A 73 19.08 4.70 0.23
CA GLY A 73 17.79 4.91 0.90
C GLY A 73 17.66 4.09 2.19
N ARG A 74 16.41 3.86 2.64
CA ARG A 74 16.06 3.02 3.80
C ARG A 74 15.05 1.94 3.38
N PRO A 75 15.48 0.87 2.69
CA PRO A 75 14.59 -0.24 2.32
C PRO A 75 13.81 -0.81 3.50
N GLU A 76 14.43 -0.86 4.68
CA GLU A 76 13.87 -1.39 5.91
C GLU A 76 12.66 -0.59 6.43
N ALA A 77 12.51 0.66 5.98
CA ALA A 77 11.42 1.52 6.45
C ALA A 77 10.04 1.03 5.96
N LEU A 78 9.93 0.57 4.71
CA LEU A 78 8.69 0.09 4.09
C LEU A 78 9.00 -1.03 3.07
N PRO A 79 9.54 -2.17 3.53
CA PRO A 79 10.15 -3.18 2.66
C PRO A 79 9.18 -3.84 1.69
N ASP A 80 7.92 -4.04 2.09
CA ASP A 80 6.92 -4.71 1.25
C ASP A 80 6.44 -3.80 0.14
N TRP A 81 6.23 -2.52 0.44
CA TRP A 81 5.85 -1.55 -0.57
C TRP A 81 6.97 -1.30 -1.60
N TYR A 82 8.22 -1.15 -1.16
CA TYR A 82 9.35 -1.02 -2.10
C TYR A 82 9.48 -2.25 -3.01
N ARG A 83 9.30 -3.45 -2.44
CA ARG A 83 9.33 -4.71 -3.19
C ARG A 83 8.18 -4.78 -4.20
N ALA A 84 6.95 -4.47 -3.79
CA ALA A 84 5.78 -4.47 -4.67
C ALA A 84 5.94 -3.48 -5.83
N LYS A 85 6.36 -2.25 -5.54
CA LYS A 85 6.56 -1.20 -6.56
C LYS A 85 7.72 -1.50 -7.52
N GLY A 86 8.62 -2.43 -7.17
CA GLY A 86 9.85 -2.69 -7.92
C GLY A 86 10.81 -1.50 -7.96
N GLN A 87 10.66 -0.54 -7.04
CA GLN A 87 11.43 0.70 -7.03
C GLN A 87 12.60 0.60 -6.04
N ASN A 88 13.77 1.05 -6.49
CA ASN A 88 14.92 1.19 -5.60
C ASN A 88 14.62 2.29 -4.53
N PRO A 89 14.72 1.98 -3.22
CA PRO A 89 14.49 2.93 -2.14
C PRO A 89 15.34 4.20 -2.21
N ALA A 90 16.47 4.18 -2.93
CA ALA A 90 17.32 5.35 -3.17
C ALA A 90 16.71 6.38 -4.15
N VAL A 91 15.72 5.99 -4.94
CA VAL A 91 15.11 6.84 -5.96
C VAL A 91 14.04 7.71 -5.33
N LYS A 92 14.16 9.03 -5.50
CA LYS A 92 13.12 9.97 -5.07
C LYS A 92 11.88 9.80 -5.94
N ILE A 93 10.72 9.74 -5.31
CA ILE A 93 9.44 9.78 -6.02
C ILE A 93 9.23 11.21 -6.56
N PRO A 94 8.85 11.38 -7.84
CA PRO A 94 8.53 12.68 -8.42
C PRO A 94 7.50 13.43 -7.58
N LYS A 95 7.61 14.76 -7.53
CA LYS A 95 6.76 15.61 -6.68
C LYS A 95 5.29 15.54 -7.12
N GLU A 96 5.05 15.33 -8.41
CA GLU A 96 3.73 15.23 -9.04
C GLU A 96 2.98 13.99 -8.54
N GLU A 97 3.66 12.86 -8.42
CA GLU A 97 3.14 11.60 -7.85
C GLU A 97 2.87 11.75 -6.33
N LEU A 98 3.63 12.62 -5.68
CA LEU A 98 3.55 12.94 -4.25
C LEU A 98 2.39 13.89 -3.91
N ASP A 99 2.15 14.93 -4.72
CA ASP A 99 1.12 15.94 -4.47
C ASP A 99 -0.30 15.38 -4.70
N ALA A 100 -0.46 14.41 -5.62
CA ALA A 100 -1.70 13.62 -5.78
C ALA A 100 -2.00 12.72 -4.57
N THR A 101 -0.96 12.35 -3.83
CA THR A 101 -0.97 11.27 -2.84
C THR A 101 -0.92 11.80 -1.40
N THR A 102 -0.58 13.06 -1.15
CA THR A 102 -0.25 13.55 0.22
C THR A 102 -1.04 14.76 0.70
N ARG A 103 -2.29 14.54 1.15
CA ARG A 103 -2.98 15.50 2.02
C ARG A 103 -3.63 14.78 3.21
N ALA A 104 -2.91 14.68 4.32
CA ALA A 104 -3.49 14.28 5.60
C ALA A 104 -2.79 14.97 6.77
N THR A 105 -3.56 15.25 7.82
CA THR A 105 -3.09 15.91 9.05
C THR A 105 -2.52 14.85 9.99
N PRO A 106 -1.21 14.84 10.32
CA PRO A 106 -0.54 13.72 11.01
C PRO A 106 -1.01 13.38 12.44
N LYS A 107 -2.05 14.04 12.98
CA LYS A 107 -2.60 13.76 14.30
C LYS A 107 -4.04 13.25 14.28
N LYS A 108 -4.71 13.26 13.12
CA LYS A 108 -6.14 12.95 13.00
C LYS A 108 -6.42 11.77 12.05
N GLY A 109 -5.39 10.99 11.72
CA GLY A 109 -5.46 9.98 10.67
C GLY A 109 -5.28 10.54 9.27
N ILE A 110 -5.50 9.67 8.29
CA ILE A 110 -5.33 9.95 6.87
C ILE A 110 -6.63 9.64 6.17
N VAL A 111 -7.14 10.57 5.35
CA VAL A 111 -8.21 10.30 4.40
C VAL A 111 -7.73 10.79 3.05
N ILE A 112 -7.62 9.89 2.07
CA ILE A 112 -7.17 10.19 0.72
C ILE A 112 -8.17 9.61 -0.25
N GLU A 113 -8.45 10.35 -1.32
CA GLU A 113 -9.27 9.87 -2.42
C GLU A 113 -8.44 9.86 -3.70
N LYS A 114 -8.55 8.79 -4.47
CA LYS A 114 -7.84 8.60 -5.73
C LYS A 114 -8.73 7.87 -6.73
N ASP A 115 -8.81 8.39 -7.94
CA ASP A 115 -9.51 7.72 -9.03
C ASP A 115 -8.55 6.74 -9.71
N LEU A 116 -8.94 5.47 -9.81
CA LEU A 116 -8.18 4.44 -10.51
C LEU A 116 -9.04 3.71 -11.53
N PRO A 117 -8.49 3.35 -12.71
CA PRO A 117 -9.19 2.52 -13.66
C PRO A 117 -9.17 1.07 -13.16
N LEU A 118 -10.25 0.63 -12.51
CA LEU A 118 -10.42 -0.77 -12.09
C LEU A 118 -11.23 -1.53 -13.13
N GLU A 119 -10.94 -2.82 -13.27
CA GLU A 119 -11.66 -3.72 -14.16
C GLU A 119 -12.84 -4.35 -13.44
N LYS A 120 -14.02 -4.18 -14.03
CA LYS A 120 -15.23 -4.80 -13.51
C LYS A 120 -15.09 -6.33 -13.50
N GLY A 121 -15.38 -6.94 -12.36
CA GLY A 121 -15.27 -8.35 -12.07
C GLY A 121 -13.89 -8.82 -11.59
N LYS A 122 -12.88 -7.94 -11.52
CA LYS A 122 -11.55 -8.32 -11.02
C LYS A 122 -11.41 -8.13 -9.51
N SER A 123 -10.68 -9.04 -8.89
CA SER A 123 -10.21 -8.94 -7.50
C SER A 123 -8.96 -8.08 -7.41
N TYR A 124 -8.93 -7.22 -6.39
CA TYR A 124 -7.79 -6.40 -6.03
C TYR A 124 -7.46 -6.57 -4.56
N VAL A 125 -6.16 -6.55 -4.24
CA VAL A 125 -5.65 -6.60 -2.88
C VAL A 125 -5.17 -5.22 -2.47
N PHE A 126 -5.85 -4.63 -1.51
CA PHE A 126 -5.46 -3.38 -0.87
C PHE A 126 -4.51 -3.69 0.27
N LYS A 127 -3.39 -2.95 0.32
CA LYS A 127 -2.37 -3.12 1.35
C LYS A 127 -2.01 -1.81 1.98
N CYS A 128 -1.71 -1.85 3.27
CA CYS A 128 -1.13 -0.73 3.99
C CYS A 128 -0.01 -1.21 4.91
N GLN A 129 1.16 -0.59 4.79
CA GLN A 129 2.33 -0.87 5.61
C GLN A 129 2.63 0.32 6.51
N ALA A 130 2.95 0.03 7.77
CA ALA A 130 3.36 1.03 8.74
C ALA A 130 4.66 0.65 9.43
N ASN A 131 5.49 1.65 9.69
CA ASN A 131 6.73 1.46 10.45
C ASN A 131 7.07 2.74 11.23
N GLN A 132 7.81 2.57 12.31
CA GLN A 132 8.32 3.66 13.13
C GLN A 132 9.80 3.43 13.43
N SER A 133 10.67 4.39 13.11
CA SER A 133 12.09 4.25 13.41
C SER A 133 12.39 4.35 14.91
N PHE A 134 13.47 3.68 15.33
CA PHE A 134 13.96 3.58 16.70
C PHE A 134 12.94 2.98 17.68
N ASP A 135 12.10 2.07 17.20
CA ASP A 135 11.01 1.42 17.92
C ASP A 135 11.48 0.14 18.63
N TYR A 136 12.47 0.31 19.51
CA TYR A 136 13.10 -0.80 20.20
C TYR A 136 12.26 -1.33 21.37
N ASN A 137 12.37 -2.63 21.64
CA ASN A 137 11.83 -3.28 22.83
C ASN A 137 12.79 -4.39 23.34
N GLU A 138 12.33 -5.24 24.25
CA GLU A 138 13.17 -6.31 24.85
C GLU A 138 13.66 -7.34 23.81
N TYR A 139 12.87 -7.58 22.76
CA TYR A 139 13.20 -8.52 21.69
C TYR A 139 13.94 -7.83 20.53
N TYR A 140 13.45 -6.67 20.10
CA TYR A 140 14.00 -5.84 19.02
C TYR A 140 14.89 -4.74 19.62
N THR A 141 16.15 -5.07 19.82
CA THR A 141 17.16 -4.19 20.44
C THR A 141 18.00 -3.45 19.41
N LYS A 142 18.66 -2.37 19.82
CA LYS A 142 19.66 -1.67 19.00
C LYS A 142 20.75 -2.59 18.42
N LYS A 143 21.03 -3.72 19.06
CA LYS A 143 22.09 -4.65 18.66
C LYS A 143 21.66 -5.61 17.56
N ASN A 144 20.36 -5.94 17.46
CA ASN A 144 19.87 -7.01 16.58
C ASN A 144 18.82 -6.55 15.55
N SER A 145 18.30 -5.32 15.65
CA SER A 145 17.15 -4.90 14.83
C SER A 145 17.34 -3.57 14.09
N GLY A 146 18.60 -3.15 13.92
CA GLY A 146 18.96 -1.99 13.12
C GLY A 146 18.41 -0.66 13.66
N VAL A 147 18.18 0.30 12.76
CA VAL A 147 17.70 1.65 13.13
C VAL A 147 16.21 1.66 13.44
N ASP A 148 15.44 0.77 12.82
CA ASP A 148 13.99 0.81 12.96
C ASP A 148 13.48 0.20 14.26
N GLY A 149 14.17 -0.78 14.84
CA GLY A 149 13.65 -1.45 16.03
C GLY A 149 12.76 -2.60 15.63
N GLN A 150 11.49 -2.55 16.00
CA GLN A 150 10.47 -3.51 15.56
C GLN A 150 10.29 -3.49 14.03
N PRO A 151 9.84 -4.60 13.43
CA PRO A 151 9.57 -4.68 12.00
C PRO A 151 8.35 -3.84 11.60
N ALA A 152 8.29 -3.48 10.32
CA ALA A 152 7.10 -2.88 9.73
C ALA A 152 5.91 -3.85 9.81
N VAL A 153 4.73 -3.32 10.11
CA VAL A 153 3.46 -4.06 10.14
C VAL A 153 2.73 -3.90 8.81
N LEU A 154 2.04 -4.95 8.37
CA LEU A 154 1.29 -4.98 7.12
C LEU A 154 -0.17 -5.28 7.39
N TYR A 155 -1.06 -4.58 6.70
CA TYR A 155 -2.51 -4.81 6.70
C TYR A 155 -2.97 -5.06 5.27
N CYS A 156 -3.86 -6.02 5.08
CA CYS A 156 -4.34 -6.47 3.77
C CYS A 156 -5.86 -6.63 3.77
N GLY A 157 -6.49 -6.41 2.62
CA GLY A 157 -7.90 -6.68 2.40
C GLY A 157 -8.17 -6.85 0.91
N GLU A 158 -9.08 -7.75 0.56
CA GLU A 158 -9.42 -8.05 -0.84
C GLU A 158 -10.82 -7.53 -1.17
N LEU A 159 -10.98 -7.01 -2.38
CA LEU A 159 -12.27 -6.57 -2.91
C LEU A 159 -12.37 -6.88 -4.40
N VAL A 160 -13.56 -7.33 -4.82
CA VAL A 160 -13.93 -7.46 -6.23
C VAL A 160 -14.56 -6.14 -6.69
N ALA A 161 -13.95 -5.48 -7.66
CA ALA A 161 -14.48 -4.27 -8.28
C ALA A 161 -15.64 -4.68 -9.20
N ASP A 162 -16.90 -4.44 -8.82
CA ASP A 162 -18.07 -4.81 -9.64
C ASP A 162 -18.92 -3.60 -10.07
N GLY A 163 -18.39 -2.39 -9.88
CA GLY A 163 -19.08 -1.13 -10.14
C GLY A 163 -20.19 -0.81 -9.14
N THR A 164 -20.15 -1.42 -7.94
CA THR A 164 -21.00 -1.05 -6.80
C THR A 164 -20.15 -0.49 -5.66
N GLU A 165 -20.73 0.42 -4.88
CA GLU A 165 -20.04 0.96 -3.71
C GLU A 165 -19.78 -0.16 -2.70
N LYS A 166 -18.52 -0.32 -2.31
CA LYS A 166 -18.08 -1.34 -1.35
C LYS A 166 -17.14 -0.75 -0.34
N GLU A 167 -17.25 -1.23 0.89
CA GLU A 167 -16.35 -0.89 1.99
C GLU A 167 -15.71 -2.17 2.54
N ILE A 168 -14.40 -2.12 2.80
CA ILE A 168 -13.66 -3.19 3.47
C ILE A 168 -12.76 -2.60 4.57
N SER A 169 -12.56 -3.37 5.65
CA SER A 169 -11.45 -3.15 6.59
C SER A 169 -10.19 -3.88 6.09
N LEU A 170 -9.01 -3.28 6.33
CA LEU A 170 -7.76 -4.03 6.16
C LEU A 170 -7.35 -4.69 7.47
N GLU A 171 -7.12 -5.99 7.42
CA GLU A 171 -6.74 -6.80 8.56
C GLU A 171 -5.24 -7.01 8.60
N PHE A 172 -4.69 -7.15 9.81
CA PHE A 172 -3.27 -7.40 9.95
C PHE A 172 -2.84 -8.70 9.30
N SER A 173 -1.70 -8.65 8.62
CA SER A 173 -1.09 -9.75 7.90
C SER A 173 0.30 -10.03 8.46
N GLY A 174 0.49 -11.20 9.05
CA GLY A 174 1.78 -11.65 9.60
C GLY A 174 1.67 -12.12 11.05
N SER A 175 2.79 -12.10 11.75
CA SER A 175 2.85 -12.45 13.18
C SER A 175 2.91 -11.19 14.04
N ARG A 176 2.14 -11.16 15.13
CA ARG A 176 2.21 -10.11 16.17
C ARG A 176 3.22 -10.41 17.27
N GLU A 177 3.91 -11.54 17.17
CA GLU A 177 4.83 -12.00 18.20
C GLU A 177 5.93 -10.95 18.46
N ASN A 178 6.14 -10.66 19.74
CA ASN A 178 7.12 -9.69 20.23
C ASN A 178 6.90 -8.23 19.77
N LEU A 179 5.80 -7.92 19.08
CA LEU A 179 5.43 -6.54 18.77
C LEU A 179 4.84 -5.86 20.01
N THR A 180 5.18 -4.59 20.18
CA THR A 180 4.67 -3.74 21.25
C THR A 180 4.10 -2.45 20.67
N THR A 181 4.97 -1.58 20.18
CA THR A 181 4.58 -0.25 19.70
C THR A 181 4.20 -0.29 18.23
N ALA A 182 4.84 -1.16 17.44
CA ALA A 182 4.55 -1.31 16.01
C ALA A 182 3.10 -1.76 15.75
N ASP A 183 2.58 -2.66 16.59
CA ASP A 183 1.20 -3.15 16.52
C ASP A 183 0.15 -2.05 16.79
N LYS A 184 0.55 -1.01 17.52
CA LYS A 184 -0.33 0.06 17.98
C LYS A 184 -0.20 1.33 17.13
N ILE A 185 0.50 1.26 16.00
CA ILE A 185 0.65 2.43 15.10
C ILE A 185 -0.71 2.75 14.46
N ILE A 186 -1.41 1.74 13.96
CA ILE A 186 -2.71 1.90 13.28
C ILE A 186 -3.79 1.21 14.09
N GLU A 187 -4.90 1.90 14.31
CA GLU A 187 -6.08 1.33 14.97
C GLU A 187 -6.96 0.59 13.96
N SER A 188 -7.26 1.22 12.83
CA SER A 188 -8.08 0.65 11.77
C SER A 188 -7.80 1.29 10.42
N ILE A 189 -8.10 0.55 9.36
CA ILE A 189 -7.99 1.03 7.99
C ILE A 189 -9.25 0.64 7.24
N TYR A 190 -9.86 1.60 6.57
CA TYR A 190 -11.04 1.38 5.73
C TYR A 190 -10.73 1.79 4.29
N ILE A 191 -11.18 0.97 3.35
CA ILE A 191 -11.19 1.28 1.93
C ILE A 191 -12.64 1.34 1.49
N VAL A 192 -13.01 2.44 0.83
CA VAL A 192 -14.28 2.56 0.12
C VAL A 192 -14.00 2.69 -1.36
N VAL A 193 -14.61 1.84 -2.18
CA VAL A 193 -14.54 1.89 -3.64
C VAL A 193 -15.90 2.31 -4.16
N LYS A 194 -15.97 3.35 -4.98
CA LYS A 194 -17.20 3.99 -5.46
C LYS A 194 -17.26 4.08 -6.99
#